data_AF-A0A7V5BGU7-F1
#
_entry.id   AF-A0A7V5BGU7-F1
#
_cell.length_a   1.000
_cell.length_b   1.000
_cell.length_c   1.000
_cell.angle_alpha   90.00
_cell.angle_beta   90.00
_cell.angle_gamma   90.00
#
_symmetry.space_group_name_H-M   'P 1'
#
loop_
_entity.id
_entity.type
_entity.pdbx_description
1 polymer ?
#
loop_
_entity_poly.entity_id
_entity_poly.type
_entity_poly.pdbx_seq_one_letter_code
_entity_poly.pdbx_strand_id
1 'polypeptide(L)'
;MPKPIFNLMYMSPTAFWSLWKREGHIHIEAADNYQKASFRNRTHIAAPTGHLPLSIPLLKGKNSQMPYQKVLIDNRQPWQRNHWRAITSAYGKSPFFEHYQDALVPLFERKWTYLFDLNLEAFLVLKKLLQFDNQTFILSETYDTYPQNEDFRNKIRPNRDINLKFVEYVQVFADKTGFVPNLSVLDLLFCMGPEAQRYL
;
A
#
# COMPACT_ATOMS: atom_id res chain seq x y z
N MET A 1 -1.62 21.05 -15.97
CA MET A 1 -2.52 19.99 -16.46
C MET A 1 -3.11 19.28 -15.26
N PRO A 2 -4.40 18.94 -15.26
CA PRO A 2 -4.98 18.19 -14.15
C PRO A 2 -4.28 16.81 -14.11
N LYS A 3 -4.07 16.23 -12.92
CA LYS A 3 -3.29 14.99 -12.74
C LYS A 3 -4.21 13.80 -12.43
N PRO A 4 -3.81 12.56 -12.76
CA PRO A 4 -4.54 11.36 -12.36
C PRO A 4 -4.64 11.24 -10.84
N ILE A 5 -5.76 10.72 -10.35
CA ILE A 5 -6.09 10.69 -8.93
C ILE A 5 -6.08 9.27 -8.36
N PHE A 6 -5.45 9.11 -7.20
CA PHE A 6 -5.27 7.84 -6.51
C PHE A 6 -5.74 7.93 -5.06
N ASN A 7 -6.13 6.80 -4.47
CA ASN A 7 -6.32 6.74 -3.02
C ASN A 7 -4.97 6.59 -2.30
N LEU A 8 -4.84 7.19 -1.12
CA LEU A 8 -3.79 6.82 -0.17
C LEU A 8 -4.16 5.48 0.50
N MET A 9 -3.27 4.48 0.41
CA MET A 9 -3.54 3.10 0.85
C MET A 9 -2.49 2.61 1.84
N TYR A 10 -2.85 1.64 2.68
CA TYR A 10 -1.95 0.98 3.60
C TYR A 10 -1.03 0.02 2.86
N MET A 11 0.29 0.26 2.90
CA MET A 11 1.30 -0.57 2.23
C MET A 11 0.85 -0.95 0.82
N SER A 12 0.67 0.09 -0.01
CA SER A 12 -0.01 0.00 -1.30
C SER A 12 0.54 -1.11 -2.18
N PRO A 13 -0.33 -1.77 -2.97
CA PRO A 13 0.09 -2.89 -3.79
C PRO A 13 0.89 -2.41 -5.01
N THR A 14 1.62 -3.32 -5.67
CA THR A 14 2.49 -2.98 -6.81
C THR A 14 1.77 -2.23 -7.94
N ALA A 15 0.46 -2.49 -8.17
CA ALA A 15 -0.30 -1.74 -9.17
C ALA A 15 -0.33 -0.22 -8.93
N PHE A 16 -0.40 0.23 -7.67
CA PHE A 16 -0.36 1.66 -7.35
C PHE A 16 0.96 2.28 -7.84
N TRP A 17 2.07 1.60 -7.57
CA TRP A 17 3.42 2.10 -7.87
C TRP A 17 3.74 2.04 -9.35
N SER A 18 3.33 0.98 -10.06
CA SER A 18 3.45 0.87 -11.51
C SER A 18 2.68 1.97 -12.23
N LEU A 19 1.43 2.21 -11.81
CA LEU A 19 0.62 3.27 -12.39
C LEU A 19 1.20 4.64 -12.07
N TRP A 20 1.62 4.91 -10.83
CA TRP A 20 2.28 6.19 -10.51
C TRP A 20 3.54 6.40 -11.38
N LYS A 21 4.42 5.39 -11.48
CA LYS A 21 5.63 5.49 -12.30
C LYS A 21 5.31 5.84 -13.76
N ARG A 22 4.23 5.26 -14.32
CA ARG A 22 3.73 5.58 -15.67
C ARG A 22 3.25 7.01 -15.80
N GLU A 23 2.51 7.51 -14.81
CA GLU A 23 1.88 8.84 -14.85
C GLU A 23 2.83 10.00 -14.51
N GLY A 24 3.92 9.77 -13.76
CA GLY A 24 4.90 10.79 -13.38
C GLY A 24 4.45 11.71 -12.23
N HIS A 25 3.27 12.30 -12.37
CA HIS A 25 2.72 13.25 -11.40
C HIS A 25 1.28 12.87 -11.05
N ILE A 26 0.99 12.70 -9.75
CA ILE A 26 -0.32 12.23 -9.29
C ILE A 26 -0.97 13.17 -8.27
N HIS A 27 -2.28 13.06 -8.12
CA HIS A 27 -3.01 13.52 -6.94
C HIS A 27 -3.30 12.33 -6.04
N ILE A 28 -3.09 12.50 -4.74
CA ILE A 28 -3.52 11.55 -3.72
C ILE A 28 -4.74 12.15 -3.04
N GLU A 29 -5.86 11.43 -3.13
CA GLU A 29 -7.13 11.80 -2.54
C GLU A 29 -7.04 11.77 -1.01
N ALA A 30 -7.17 12.93 -0.39
CA ALA A 30 -7.17 13.13 1.05
C ALA A 30 -8.50 13.66 1.60
N ALA A 31 -9.39 14.20 0.76
CA ALA A 31 -10.63 14.87 1.16
C ALA A 31 -11.89 13.96 1.08
N ASP A 32 -11.77 12.73 0.59
CA ASP A 32 -12.86 11.76 0.54
C ASP A 32 -13.17 11.11 1.90
N ASN A 33 -14.33 10.46 1.97
CA ASN A 33 -14.74 9.58 3.03
C ASN A 33 -14.04 8.21 2.97
N TYR A 34 -14.09 7.50 4.09
CA TYR A 34 -13.57 6.15 4.21
C TYR A 34 -14.38 5.15 3.38
N GLN A 35 -13.69 4.49 2.46
CA GLN A 35 -14.25 3.44 1.61
C GLN A 35 -13.98 2.05 2.21
N LYS A 36 -15.04 1.31 2.54
CA LYS A 36 -14.93 -0.10 2.98
C LYS A 36 -14.37 -0.98 1.87
N ALA A 37 -13.84 -2.16 2.25
CA ALA A 37 -13.29 -3.13 1.30
C ALA A 37 -12.30 -2.50 0.31
N SER A 38 -11.46 -1.59 0.80
CA SER A 38 -10.38 -0.95 0.05
C SER A 38 -9.05 -1.27 0.70
N PHE A 39 -7.95 -0.98 0.02
CA PHE A 39 -6.60 -1.08 0.59
C PHE A 39 -6.29 0.03 1.60
N ARG A 40 -7.26 0.87 2.01
CA ARG A 40 -7.03 1.90 3.05
C ARG A 40 -6.71 1.30 4.42
N ASN A 41 -7.26 0.13 4.76
CA ASN A 41 -7.01 -0.50 6.05
C ASN A 41 -6.51 -1.94 5.94
N ARG A 42 -6.13 -2.39 4.73
CA ARG A 42 -5.64 -3.74 4.51
C ARG A 42 -4.59 -3.76 3.42
N THR A 43 -3.75 -4.78 3.45
CA THR A 43 -2.78 -5.08 2.40
C THR A 43 -2.64 -6.60 2.26
N HIS A 44 -2.10 -7.07 1.16
CA HIS A 44 -1.86 -8.50 0.92
C HIS A 44 -0.36 -8.73 0.87
N ILE A 45 0.15 -9.69 1.64
CA ILE A 45 1.55 -10.12 1.59
C ILE A 45 1.64 -11.55 1.06
N ALA A 46 2.82 -11.98 0.60
CA ALA A 46 3.04 -13.32 0.11
C ALA A 46 2.79 -14.36 1.22
N ALA A 47 2.26 -15.52 0.84
CA ALA A 47 2.09 -16.65 1.73
C ALA A 47 2.28 -17.97 0.96
N PRO A 48 2.60 -19.09 1.64
CA PRO A 48 2.71 -20.41 0.99
C PRO A 48 1.43 -20.89 0.28
N THR A 49 0.28 -20.28 0.58
CA THR A 49 -1.03 -20.56 -0.03
C THR A 49 -1.49 -19.46 -1.00
N GLY A 50 -0.58 -18.61 -1.45
CA GLY A 50 -0.84 -17.47 -2.33
C GLY A 50 -0.56 -16.16 -1.62
N HIS A 51 -1.57 -15.59 -0.95
CA HIS A 51 -1.42 -14.35 -0.19
C HIS A 51 -2.09 -14.41 1.19
N LEU A 52 -1.56 -13.62 2.13
CA LEU A 52 -2.12 -13.40 3.45
C LEU A 52 -2.64 -11.95 3.54
N PRO A 53 -3.96 -11.74 3.75
CA PRO A 53 -4.47 -10.42 4.03
C PRO A 53 -4.14 -9.97 5.45
N LEU A 54 -3.51 -8.80 5.57
CA LEU A 54 -3.31 -8.08 6.83
C LEU A 54 -4.33 -6.95 6.91
N SER A 55 -4.99 -6.77 8.05
CA SER A 55 -6.05 -5.76 8.22
C SER A 55 -5.86 -4.98 9.52
N ILE A 56 -5.75 -3.66 9.38
CA ILE A 56 -5.73 -2.73 10.51
C ILE A 56 -7.14 -2.67 11.10
N PRO A 57 -7.31 -2.98 12.39
CA PRO A 57 -8.58 -2.87 13.07
C PRO A 57 -8.91 -1.39 13.30
N LEU A 58 -10.16 -1.02 13.09
CA LEU A 58 -10.64 0.35 13.20
C LEU A 58 -11.70 0.45 14.30
N LEU A 59 -11.73 1.58 15.01
CA LEU A 59 -12.81 1.84 15.96
C LEU A 59 -14.14 1.96 15.20
N LYS A 60 -15.22 1.45 15.80
CA LYS A 60 -16.54 1.38 15.14
C LYS A 60 -16.96 2.76 14.62
N GLY A 61 -17.20 2.80 13.32
CA GLY A 61 -17.78 3.89 12.54
C GLY A 61 -18.18 3.32 11.20
N LYS A 62 -19.12 2.36 11.20
CA LYS A 62 -19.53 1.56 10.03
C LYS A 62 -20.24 2.38 8.93
N ASN A 63 -20.12 3.70 8.92
CA ASN A 63 -20.74 4.55 7.92
C ASN A 63 -19.66 5.05 6.96
N SER A 64 -19.82 4.77 5.67
CA SER A 64 -19.00 5.26 4.56
C SER A 64 -19.02 6.79 4.38
N GLN A 65 -19.50 7.53 5.39
CA GLN A 65 -19.57 8.99 5.45
C GLN A 65 -18.54 9.59 6.41
N MET A 66 -17.73 8.77 7.09
CA MET A 66 -16.66 9.29 7.94
C MET A 66 -15.52 9.81 7.06
N PRO A 67 -15.08 11.08 7.22
CA PRO A 67 -13.91 11.59 6.51
C PRO A 67 -12.70 10.70 6.77
N TYR A 68 -11.95 10.34 5.74
CA TYR A 68 -10.85 9.38 5.86
C TYR A 68 -9.78 9.81 6.87
N GLN A 69 -9.48 11.11 6.91
CA GLN A 69 -8.55 11.71 7.88
C GLN A 69 -9.00 11.54 9.35
N LYS A 70 -10.30 11.33 9.59
CA LYS A 70 -10.88 11.17 10.94
C LYS A 70 -11.06 9.71 11.36
N VAL A 71 -10.67 8.75 10.52
CA VAL A 71 -10.80 7.33 10.84
C VAL A 71 -9.79 6.93 11.90
N LEU A 72 -10.30 6.39 13.02
CA LEU A 72 -9.48 5.97 14.16
C LEU A 72 -9.11 4.49 14.11
N ILE A 73 -7.87 4.19 14.48
CA ILE A 73 -7.35 2.83 14.63
C ILE A 73 -7.74 2.26 16.00
N ASP A 74 -8.17 0.99 16.03
CA ASP A 74 -8.44 0.27 17.28
C ASP A 74 -7.16 -0.33 17.87
N ASN A 75 -6.41 0.50 18.60
CA ASN A 75 -5.16 0.10 19.27
C ASN A 75 -5.35 -0.80 20.51
N ARG A 76 -6.58 -1.24 20.83
CA ARG A 76 -6.79 -2.29 21.85
C ARG A 76 -6.37 -3.67 21.36
N GLN A 77 -6.31 -3.84 20.04
CA GLN A 77 -5.83 -5.05 19.39
C GLN A 77 -4.33 -4.92 19.07
N PRO A 78 -3.52 -5.97 19.23
CA PRO A 78 -2.07 -5.93 19.00
C PRO A 78 -1.72 -6.03 17.50
N TRP A 79 -2.41 -5.27 16.65
CA TRP A 79 -2.32 -5.40 15.19
C TRP A 79 -0.94 -5.08 14.65
N GLN A 80 -0.24 -4.07 15.19
CA GLN A 80 1.12 -3.76 14.72
C GLN A 80 2.07 -4.94 14.93
N ARG A 81 2.07 -5.49 16.15
CA ARG A 81 2.89 -6.66 16.49
C ARG A 81 2.55 -7.85 15.60
N ASN A 82 1.27 -8.08 15.33
CA ASN A 82 0.82 -9.17 14.47
C ASN A 82 1.23 -8.96 13.01
N HIS A 83 1.07 -7.75 12.47
CA HIS A 83 1.47 -7.42 11.11
C HIS A 83 2.99 -7.53 10.94
N TRP A 84 3.77 -6.97 11.87
CA TRP A 84 5.23 -7.05 11.80
C TRP A 84 5.71 -8.50 11.83
N ARG A 85 5.18 -9.31 12.75
CA ARG A 85 5.47 -10.76 12.79
C ARG A 85 5.13 -11.48 11.49
N ALA A 86 3.98 -11.16 10.88
CA ALA A 86 3.59 -11.76 9.62
C ALA A 86 4.55 -11.36 8.48
N ILE A 87 4.94 -10.09 8.43
CA ILE A 87 5.92 -9.56 7.45
C ILE A 87 7.28 -10.22 7.63
N THR A 88 7.82 -10.28 8.86
CA THR A 88 9.10 -10.94 9.15
C THR A 88 9.02 -12.44 8.84
N SER A 89 7.90 -13.10 9.14
CA SER A 89 7.72 -14.53 8.82
C SER A 89 7.67 -14.78 7.31
N ALA A 90 7.04 -13.89 6.54
CA ALA A 90 6.91 -14.04 5.09
C ALA A 90 8.23 -13.74 4.37
N TYR A 91 8.92 -12.68 4.79
CA TYR A 91 10.03 -12.10 4.03
C TYR A 91 11.38 -12.15 4.73
N GLY A 92 11.47 -12.63 5.97
CA GLY A 92 12.72 -12.60 6.74
C GLY A 92 13.90 -13.36 6.09
N LYS A 93 13.63 -14.23 5.12
CA LYS A 93 14.65 -14.95 4.32
C LYS A 93 14.84 -14.40 2.90
N SER A 94 14.12 -13.33 2.54
CA SER A 94 14.26 -12.69 1.24
C SER A 94 15.58 -11.91 1.16
N PRO A 95 16.14 -11.71 -0.04
CA PRO A 95 17.48 -11.17 -0.20
C PRO A 95 17.70 -9.78 0.42
N PHE A 96 16.67 -8.93 0.47
CA PHE A 96 16.79 -7.53 0.90
C PHE A 96 16.01 -7.19 2.18
N PHE A 97 15.46 -8.17 2.90
CA PHE A 97 14.69 -7.89 4.11
C PHE A 97 15.50 -7.11 5.15
N GLU A 98 16.70 -7.59 5.50
CA GLU A 98 17.55 -6.95 6.50
C GLU A 98 17.96 -5.53 6.12
N HIS A 99 18.07 -5.24 4.82
CA HIS A 99 18.44 -3.92 4.33
C HIS A 99 17.32 -2.88 4.54
N TYR A 100 16.05 -3.29 4.47
CA TYR A 100 14.91 -2.37 4.51
C TYR A 100 14.12 -2.40 5.82
N GLN A 101 14.30 -3.42 6.66
CA GLN A 101 13.50 -3.60 7.87
C GLN A 101 13.56 -2.39 8.81
N ASP A 102 14.73 -1.78 9.02
CA ASP A 102 14.93 -0.70 9.98
C ASP A 102 14.13 0.56 9.60
N ALA A 103 13.92 0.80 8.31
CA ALA A 103 13.07 1.90 7.83
C ALA A 103 11.57 1.64 8.04
N LEU A 104 11.16 0.36 8.13
CA LEU A 104 9.76 -0.05 8.22
C LEU A 104 9.32 -0.32 9.67
N VAL A 105 10.21 -0.84 10.52
CA VAL A 105 9.95 -1.13 11.94
C VAL A 105 9.25 0.02 12.67
N PRO A 106 9.64 1.30 12.52
CA PRO A 106 8.98 2.42 13.20
C PRO A 106 7.48 2.53 12.92
N LEU A 107 7.01 2.11 11.75
CA LEU A 107 5.58 2.10 11.41
C LEU A 107 4.77 1.13 12.29
N PHE A 108 5.43 0.10 12.83
CA PHE A 108 4.83 -0.93 13.67
C PHE A 108 5.13 -0.75 15.17
N GLU A 109 6.20 -0.03 15.54
CA GLU A 109 6.48 0.26 16.95
C GLU A 109 5.72 1.48 17.47
N ARG A 110 5.46 2.46 16.58
CA ARG A 110 4.66 3.64 16.91
C ARG A 110 3.18 3.29 17.03
N LYS A 111 2.51 3.84 18.05
CA LYS A 111 1.05 3.86 18.12
C LYS A 111 0.49 4.98 17.25
N TRP A 112 -0.44 4.63 16.38
CA TRP A 112 -1.09 5.56 15.45
C TRP A 112 -2.54 5.80 15.84
N THR A 113 -2.94 7.06 15.94
CA THR A 113 -4.33 7.43 16.27
C THR A 113 -5.22 7.35 15.03
N TYR A 114 -4.80 8.01 13.94
CA TYR A 114 -5.56 8.11 12.69
C TYR A 114 -4.99 7.18 11.62
N LEU A 115 -5.88 6.56 10.85
CA LEU A 115 -5.52 5.68 9.74
C LEU A 115 -4.82 6.43 8.60
N PHE A 116 -5.25 7.67 8.34
CA PHE A 116 -4.65 8.51 7.31
C PHE A 116 -3.18 8.78 7.60
N ASP A 117 -2.85 9.18 8.83
CA ASP A 117 -1.48 9.52 9.23
C ASP A 117 -0.53 8.33 9.06
N LEU A 118 -0.95 7.14 9.49
CA LEU A 118 -0.19 5.91 9.29
C LEU A 118 0.05 5.64 7.80
N ASN A 119 -0.97 5.77 6.98
CA ASN A 119 -0.85 5.47 5.55
C ASN A 119 -0.02 6.52 4.82
N LEU A 120 -0.08 7.78 5.24
CA LEU A 120 0.75 8.84 4.70
C LEU A 120 2.22 8.58 5.04
N GLU A 121 2.52 8.24 6.29
CA GLU A 121 3.89 7.88 6.69
C GLU A 121 4.39 6.65 5.93
N ALA A 122 3.59 5.58 5.86
CA ALA A 122 3.96 4.37 5.11
C ALA A 122 4.20 4.68 3.63
N PHE A 123 3.36 5.52 3.02
CA PHE A 123 3.54 5.97 1.64
C PHE A 123 4.85 6.75 1.45
N LEU A 124 5.18 7.68 2.35
CA LEU A 124 6.41 8.48 2.28
C LEU A 124 7.66 7.61 2.45
N VAL A 125 7.64 6.68 3.40
CA VAL A 125 8.72 5.69 3.59
C VAL A 125 8.90 4.87 2.32
N LEU A 126 7.82 4.26 1.81
CA LEU A 126 7.90 3.44 0.60
C LEU A 126 8.34 4.23 -0.63
N LYS A 127 7.90 5.48 -0.80
CA LYS A 127 8.35 6.37 -1.88
C LYS A 127 9.87 6.52 -1.85
N LYS A 128 10.44 6.75 -0.66
CA LYS A 128 11.89 6.86 -0.47
C LYS A 128 12.59 5.53 -0.76
N LEU A 129 12.11 4.42 -0.20
CA LEU A 129 12.74 3.10 -0.39
C LEU A 129 12.72 2.64 -1.85
N LEU A 130 11.67 3.00 -2.59
CA LEU A 130 11.53 2.71 -4.01
C LEU A 130 12.27 3.72 -4.91
N GLN A 131 12.93 4.74 -4.35
CA GLN A 131 13.65 5.79 -5.09
C GLN A 131 12.73 6.58 -6.06
N PHE A 132 11.49 6.83 -5.65
CA PHE A 132 10.52 7.63 -6.41
C PHE A 132 10.80 9.14 -6.27
N ASP A 133 12.06 9.56 -6.12
CA ASP A 133 12.42 10.96 -5.82
C ASP A 133 12.02 11.93 -6.95
N ASN A 134 12.13 11.48 -8.21
CA ASN A 134 11.72 12.24 -9.38
C ASN A 134 10.20 12.28 -9.62
N GLN A 135 9.44 11.48 -8.86
CA GLN A 135 7.99 11.38 -8.96
C GLN A 135 7.36 12.34 -7.95
N THR A 136 6.38 13.13 -8.38
CA THR A 136 5.73 14.11 -7.50
C THR A 136 4.27 13.78 -7.27
N PHE A 137 3.79 14.13 -6.08
CA PHE A 137 2.39 13.99 -5.69
C PHE A 137 1.95 15.26 -4.96
N ILE A 138 0.65 15.52 -4.99
CA ILE A 138 0.02 16.47 -4.08
C ILE A 138 -1.18 15.79 -3.41
N LEU A 139 -1.50 16.22 -2.20
CA LEU A 139 -2.74 15.82 -1.53
C LEU A 139 -3.88 16.70 -2.01
N SER A 140 -5.06 16.13 -2.24
CA SER A 140 -6.25 16.93 -2.54
C SER A 140 -6.69 17.72 -1.30
N GLU A 141 -7.02 19.00 -1.50
CA GLU A 141 -7.61 19.84 -0.45
C GLU A 141 -9.14 19.69 -0.40
N THR A 142 -9.76 19.41 -1.55
CA THR A 142 -11.19 19.21 -1.71
C THR A 142 -11.48 17.94 -2.52
N TYR A 143 -12.67 17.38 -2.33
CA TYR A 143 -13.08 16.17 -3.03
C TYR A 143 -13.56 16.51 -4.45
N ASP A 144 -12.86 15.98 -5.46
CA ASP A 144 -13.27 16.10 -6.85
C ASP A 144 -14.25 14.98 -7.23
N THR A 145 -15.50 15.37 -7.48
CA THR A 145 -16.57 14.45 -7.87
C THR A 145 -16.49 14.07 -9.36
N TYR A 146 -15.89 14.94 -10.19
CA TYR A 146 -15.83 14.76 -11.65
C TYR A 146 -14.41 15.03 -12.16
N PRO A 147 -13.44 14.17 -11.79
CA PRO A 147 -12.07 14.32 -12.22
C PRO A 147 -11.98 14.28 -13.74
N GLN A 148 -11.29 15.26 -14.31
CA GLN A 148 -11.11 15.39 -15.76
C GLN A 148 -10.06 14.42 -16.34
N ASN A 149 -9.32 13.70 -15.48
CA ASN A 149 -8.34 12.68 -15.89
C ASN A 149 -8.72 11.31 -15.35
N GLU A 150 -7.84 10.34 -15.65
CA GLU A 150 -7.87 9.00 -15.10
C GLU A 150 -8.05 8.99 -13.58
N ASP A 151 -9.16 8.37 -13.15
CA ASP A 151 -9.52 8.16 -11.75
C ASP A 151 -9.21 6.71 -11.35
N PHE A 152 -8.14 6.54 -10.57
CA PHE A 152 -7.72 5.24 -10.04
C PHE A 152 -8.30 4.93 -8.66
N ARG A 153 -9.04 5.85 -8.02
CA ARG A 153 -9.59 5.67 -6.66
C ARG A 153 -10.42 4.39 -6.55
N ASN A 154 -11.18 4.05 -7.59
CA ASN A 154 -12.01 2.84 -7.60
C ASN A 154 -11.40 1.66 -8.37
N LYS A 155 -10.29 1.85 -9.08
CA LYS A 155 -9.64 0.82 -9.91
C LYS A 155 -8.74 -0.10 -9.08
N ILE A 156 -7.99 0.44 -8.12
CA ILE A 156 -7.10 -0.34 -7.25
C ILE A 156 -7.85 -0.74 -5.97
N ARG A 157 -8.48 -1.92 -5.99
CA ARG A 157 -9.22 -2.46 -4.83
C ARG A 157 -8.93 -3.95 -4.60
N PRO A 158 -9.07 -4.43 -3.36
CA PRO A 158 -9.06 -5.86 -3.08
C PRO A 158 -10.10 -6.59 -3.95
N ASN A 159 -9.74 -7.75 -4.49
CA ASN A 159 -10.61 -8.62 -5.31
C ASN A 159 -11.16 -7.98 -6.59
N ARG A 160 -10.55 -6.90 -7.09
CA ARG A 160 -10.88 -6.31 -8.38
C ARG A 160 -9.70 -6.51 -9.33
N ASP A 161 -9.99 -7.05 -10.52
CA ASP A 161 -9.01 -7.07 -11.60
C ASP A 161 -8.80 -5.65 -12.11
N ILE A 162 -7.55 -5.23 -12.19
CA ILE A 162 -7.14 -3.91 -12.68
C ILE A 162 -6.69 -3.94 -14.14
N ASN A 163 -6.72 -5.12 -14.80
CA ASN A 163 -6.28 -5.32 -16.18
C ASN A 163 -4.87 -4.75 -16.42
N LEU A 164 -3.99 -4.86 -15.42
CA LEU A 164 -2.61 -4.43 -15.49
C LEU A 164 -1.72 -5.65 -15.76
N LYS A 165 -0.83 -5.53 -16.75
CA LYS A 165 0.19 -6.56 -16.98
C LYS A 165 1.34 -6.35 -15.99
N PHE A 166 1.45 -7.25 -15.02
CA PHE A 166 2.55 -7.25 -14.06
C PHE A 166 3.79 -7.91 -14.67
N VAL A 167 4.97 -7.33 -14.41
CA VAL A 167 6.24 -7.96 -14.73
C VAL A 167 6.56 -8.96 -13.62
N GLU A 168 6.76 -10.22 -13.98
CA GLU A 168 7.07 -11.27 -13.01
C GLU A 168 8.49 -11.09 -12.45
N TYR A 169 8.65 -11.41 -11.17
CA TYR A 169 9.92 -11.46 -10.47
C TYR A 169 9.96 -12.64 -9.51
N VAL A 170 11.14 -12.98 -9.01
CA VAL A 170 11.31 -14.10 -8.09
C VAL A 170 10.74 -13.73 -6.72
N GLN A 171 9.66 -14.41 -6.33
CA GLN A 171 9.00 -14.25 -5.02
C GLN A 171 9.39 -15.37 -4.05
N VAL A 172 9.33 -15.10 -2.74
CA VAL A 172 9.77 -16.04 -1.68
C VAL A 172 9.06 -17.41 -1.75
N PHE A 173 7.81 -17.45 -2.21
CA PHE A 173 7.01 -18.67 -2.31
C PHE A 173 6.74 -19.12 -3.74
N ALA A 174 7.48 -18.59 -4.73
CA ALA A 174 7.26 -18.87 -6.15
C ALA A 174 7.25 -20.39 -6.48
N ASP A 175 8.10 -21.18 -5.82
CA ASP A 175 8.14 -22.65 -5.99
C ASP A 175 6.83 -23.36 -5.61
N LYS A 176 5.99 -22.74 -4.77
CA LYS A 176 4.73 -23.30 -4.27
C LYS A 176 3.50 -22.71 -4.96
N THR A 177 3.54 -21.41 -5.23
CA THR A 177 2.36 -20.65 -5.65
C THR A 177 2.47 -20.14 -7.09
N GLY A 178 3.63 -20.26 -7.72
CA GLY A 178 3.98 -19.43 -8.87
C GLY A 178 4.04 -17.95 -8.49
N PHE A 179 4.02 -17.09 -9.51
CA PHE A 179 3.96 -15.64 -9.32
C PHE A 179 2.58 -15.19 -8.84
N VAL A 180 2.55 -14.46 -7.72
CA VAL A 180 1.34 -13.85 -7.15
C VAL A 180 1.37 -12.35 -7.45
N PRO A 181 0.57 -11.85 -8.41
CA PRO A 181 0.57 -10.44 -8.77
C PRO A 181 -0.07 -9.56 -7.70
N ASN A 182 0.21 -8.26 -7.77
CA ASN A 182 -0.47 -7.21 -7.00
C ASN A 182 -0.46 -7.39 -5.47
N LEU A 183 0.59 -8.03 -4.94
CA LEU A 183 0.91 -7.99 -3.52
C LEU A 183 1.29 -6.57 -3.10
N SER A 184 1.37 -6.34 -1.79
CA SER A 184 2.05 -5.19 -1.19
C SER A 184 3.39 -4.97 -1.87
N VAL A 185 3.74 -3.72 -2.16
CA VAL A 185 5.05 -3.41 -2.76
C VAL A 185 6.23 -3.84 -1.88
N LEU A 186 5.99 -4.14 -0.60
CA LEU A 186 6.98 -4.76 0.28
C LEU A 186 7.52 -6.08 -0.29
N ASP A 187 6.67 -6.92 -0.90
CA ASP A 187 7.10 -8.17 -1.52
C ASP A 187 8.17 -7.90 -2.59
N LEU A 188 7.87 -6.98 -3.50
CA LEU A 188 8.78 -6.57 -4.56
C LEU A 188 10.06 -5.95 -4.00
N LEU A 189 9.96 -5.06 -3.02
CA LEU A 189 11.10 -4.39 -2.41
C LEU A 189 12.03 -5.41 -1.72
N PHE A 190 11.47 -6.35 -0.97
CA PHE A 190 12.25 -7.35 -0.25
C PHE A 190 12.86 -8.42 -1.16
N CYS A 191 12.21 -8.75 -2.28
CA CYS A 191 12.71 -9.71 -3.25
C CYS A 191 13.75 -9.10 -4.21
N MET A 192 13.52 -7.87 -4.67
CA MET A 192 14.31 -7.27 -5.76
C MET A 192 15.17 -6.06 -5.34
N GLY A 193 14.91 -5.48 -4.17
CA GLY A 193 15.67 -4.37 -3.61
C GLY A 193 15.89 -3.21 -4.58
N PRO A 194 17.14 -2.80 -4.87
CA PRO A 194 17.42 -1.70 -5.81
C PRO A 194 16.82 -1.91 -7.20
N GLU A 195 16.59 -3.16 -7.61
CA GLU A 195 16.02 -3.52 -8.90
C GLU A 195 14.49 -3.44 -8.93
N ALA A 196 13.83 -3.18 -7.80
CA ALA A 196 12.37 -3.11 -7.68
C ALA A 196 11.73 -2.21 -8.74
N GLN A 197 12.35 -1.08 -9.07
CA GLN A 197 11.85 -0.19 -10.11
C GLN A 197 11.73 -0.84 -11.48
N ARG A 198 12.55 -1.84 -11.84
CA ARG A 198 12.47 -2.49 -13.16
C ARG A 198 11.19 -3.31 -13.36
N TYR A 199 10.52 -3.65 -12.26
CA TYR A 199 9.28 -4.44 -12.25
C TYR A 199 8.01 -3.60 -12.03
N LEU A 200 8.19 -2.29 -11.81
CA LEU A 200 7.11 -1.30 -11.73
C LEU A 200 6.88 -0.63 -13.07
#